data_AF-U9THR8-F1
#
_entry.id   AF-U9THR8-F1
#
_cell.length_a   1.000
_cell.length_b   1.000
_cell.length_c   1.000
_cell.angle_alpha   90.00
_cell.angle_beta   90.00
_cell.angle_gamma   90.00
#
_symmetry.space_group_name_H-M   'P 1'
#
loop_
_entity.id
_entity.type
_entity.pdbx_description
1 polymer ?
#
loop_
_entity_poly.entity_id
_entity_poly.type
_entity_poly.pdbx_seq_one_letter_code
_entity_poly.pdbx_strand_id
1 'polypeptide(L)'
;ATLVYSYPSELDNVESEKVKVDDNDPSSVIEHVKRLIRTLRPDCALTNLLLELWDLAPKTIPNDPIKFPFKTYNPIQRRMMRDIDPMSIKSWSSSRVVLLGDAAHAMSPILGLGANNAIQDADKLSQALLKYTDDNISFIEEYEKEMLKRTSADVLKSRNVTFKTSTPLGPFGVIIRDNILKVINVMINFYSFADNLIFKN
;
A
#
# COMPACT_ATOMS: atom_id res chain seq x y z
N ALA A 1 13.76 -6.67 3.17
CA ALA A 1 12.83 -6.12 2.17
C ALA A 1 11.51 -6.86 2.30
N THR A 2 10.38 -6.16 2.23
CA THR A 2 9.04 -6.77 2.30
C THR A 2 8.54 -7.01 0.89
N LEU A 3 8.25 -8.28 0.54
CA LEU A 3 7.61 -8.63 -0.72
C LEU A 3 6.09 -8.67 -0.50
N VAL A 4 5.32 -8.00 -1.36
CA VAL A 4 3.87 -7.96 -1.29
C VAL A 4 3.28 -8.29 -2.66
N TYR A 5 2.24 -9.11 -2.67
CA TYR A 5 1.40 -9.37 -3.84
C TYR A 5 -0.06 -9.15 -3.45
N SER A 6 -0.67 -8.12 -4.03
CA SER A 6 -2.05 -7.73 -3.75
C SER A 6 -2.96 -8.17 -4.88
N TYR A 7 -4.13 -8.71 -4.55
CA TYR A 7 -5.12 -9.17 -5.51
C TYR A 7 -6.54 -9.06 -4.92
N PRO A 8 -7.61 -8.99 -5.76
CA PRO A 8 -8.98 -8.95 -5.28
C PRO A 8 -9.39 -10.22 -4.54
N SER A 9 -10.07 -10.10 -3.39
CA SER A 9 -10.50 -11.26 -2.58
C SER A 9 -11.49 -12.18 -3.29
N GLU A 10 -12.16 -11.71 -4.34
CA GLU A 10 -13.04 -12.51 -5.18
C GLU A 10 -12.30 -13.66 -5.86
N LEU A 11 -10.99 -13.50 -6.09
CA LEU A 11 -10.14 -14.54 -6.68
C LEU A 11 -9.87 -15.70 -5.71
N ASP A 12 -10.17 -15.55 -4.42
CA ASP A 12 -10.15 -16.65 -3.45
C ASP A 12 -11.36 -17.59 -3.61
N ASN A 13 -12.45 -17.14 -4.25
CA ASN A 13 -13.74 -17.84 -4.32
C ASN A 13 -14.02 -18.54 -5.67
N VAL A 14 -13.12 -18.45 -6.64
CA VAL A 14 -13.36 -19.00 -7.99
C VAL A 14 -13.36 -20.53 -7.96
N GLU A 15 -14.45 -21.12 -8.48
CA GLU A 15 -14.91 -22.53 -8.51
C GLU A 15 -13.94 -23.62 -9.03
N SER A 16 -12.62 -23.40 -9.11
CA SER A 16 -11.69 -24.53 -9.22
C SER A 16 -11.49 -25.16 -7.85
N GLU A 17 -12.34 -26.14 -7.52
CA GLU A 17 -12.27 -27.00 -6.35
C GLU A 17 -10.83 -27.29 -5.83
N LYS A 18 -10.68 -27.28 -4.49
CA LYS A 18 -9.71 -28.02 -3.64
C LYS A 18 -8.43 -27.38 -3.09
N VAL A 19 -8.05 -26.15 -3.41
CA VAL A 19 -6.86 -25.56 -2.73
C VAL A 19 -7.30 -24.58 -1.64
N LYS A 20 -7.68 -25.13 -0.48
CA LYS A 20 -7.79 -24.32 0.75
C LYS A 20 -6.40 -23.83 1.09
N VAL A 21 -6.17 -22.53 0.96
CA VAL A 21 -4.90 -21.92 1.36
C VAL A 21 -4.86 -21.88 2.88
N ASP A 22 -3.79 -22.42 3.46
CA ASP A 22 -3.53 -22.34 4.89
C ASP A 22 -2.63 -21.14 5.15
N ASP A 23 -3.20 -20.08 5.73
CA ASP A 23 -2.47 -18.84 6.04
C ASP A 23 -1.43 -19.03 7.16
N ASN A 24 -1.39 -20.18 7.83
CA ASN A 24 -0.33 -20.53 8.79
C ASN A 24 0.81 -21.34 8.15
N ASP A 25 0.68 -21.76 6.89
CA ASP A 25 1.72 -22.43 6.11
C ASP A 25 2.25 -21.50 5.00
N PRO A 26 3.45 -20.92 5.15
CA PRO A 26 4.06 -20.08 4.11
C PRO A 26 4.15 -20.76 2.75
N SER A 27 4.35 -22.08 2.72
CA SER A 27 4.41 -22.85 1.46
C SER A 27 3.07 -22.81 0.73
N SER A 28 1.97 -23.04 1.45
CA SER A 28 0.61 -22.94 0.93
C SER A 28 0.34 -21.58 0.28
N VAL A 29 0.73 -20.49 0.96
CA VAL A 29 0.54 -19.12 0.47
C VAL A 29 1.40 -18.83 -0.75
N ILE A 30 2.68 -19.23 -0.75
CA ILE A 30 3.60 -19.03 -1.89
C ILE A 30 3.06 -19.75 -3.13
N GLU A 31 2.66 -21.01 -3.02
CA GLU A 31 2.13 -21.76 -4.16
C GLU A 31 0.82 -21.15 -4.69
N HIS A 32 -0.04 -20.64 -3.80
CA HIS A 32 -1.24 -19.91 -4.19
C HIS A 32 -0.90 -18.64 -4.99
N VAL A 33 0.06 -17.83 -4.53
CA VAL A 33 0.49 -16.62 -5.24
C VAL A 33 1.12 -16.97 -6.59
N LYS A 34 1.98 -17.99 -6.66
CA LYS A 34 2.57 -18.46 -7.93
C LYS A 34 1.48 -18.91 -8.91
N ARG A 35 0.45 -19.61 -8.44
CA ARG A 35 -0.72 -19.99 -9.25
C ARG A 35 -1.43 -18.74 -9.79
N LEU A 36 -1.74 -17.75 -8.95
CA LEU A 36 -2.36 -16.51 -9.40
C LEU A 36 -1.50 -15.79 -10.45
N ILE A 37 -0.18 -15.72 -10.26
CA ILE A 37 0.74 -15.12 -11.24
C ILE A 37 0.64 -15.84 -12.59
N ARG A 38 0.65 -17.18 -12.62
CA ARG A 38 0.51 -17.96 -13.86
C ARG A 38 -0.84 -17.76 -14.53
N THR A 39 -1.91 -17.67 -13.75
CA THR A 39 -3.28 -17.54 -14.29
C THR A 39 -3.57 -16.13 -14.81
N LEU A 40 -3.10 -15.10 -14.10
CA LEU A 40 -3.47 -13.71 -14.38
C LEU A 40 -2.50 -13.00 -15.33
N ARG A 41 -1.36 -13.62 -15.66
CA ARG A 41 -0.33 -13.00 -16.49
C ARG A 41 -0.01 -13.84 -17.72
N PRO A 42 0.38 -13.19 -18.83
CA PRO A 42 0.88 -13.91 -19.99
C PRO A 42 2.22 -14.59 -19.67
N ASP A 43 2.49 -15.69 -20.38
CA ASP A 43 3.77 -16.38 -20.34
C ASP A 43 4.86 -15.53 -21.00
N CYS A 44 5.73 -14.95 -20.18
CA CYS A 44 6.86 -14.12 -20.63
C CYS A 44 7.99 -14.12 -19.60
N ALA A 45 9.14 -13.57 -19.97
CA ALA A 45 10.32 -13.49 -19.11
C ALA A 45 10.02 -12.84 -17.74
N LEU A 46 9.18 -11.79 -17.71
CA LEU A 46 8.79 -11.13 -16.46
C LEU A 46 7.93 -12.03 -15.56
N THR A 47 7.08 -12.89 -16.14
CA THR A 47 6.32 -13.89 -15.38
C THR A 47 7.26 -14.91 -14.74
N ASN A 48 8.25 -15.41 -15.48
CA ASN A 48 9.25 -16.32 -14.92
C ASN A 48 10.07 -15.67 -13.80
N LEU A 49 10.55 -14.44 -13.99
CA LEU A 49 11.29 -13.70 -12.98
C LEU A 49 10.50 -13.50 -11.68
N LEU A 50 9.19 -13.23 -11.76
CA LEU A 50 8.39 -13.14 -10.53
C LEU A 50 8.19 -14.48 -9.85
N LEU A 51 8.03 -15.58 -10.60
CA LEU A 51 7.95 -16.91 -10.02
C LEU A 51 9.25 -17.28 -9.30
N GLU A 52 10.41 -16.99 -9.92
CA GLU A 52 11.73 -17.17 -9.32
C GLU A 52 11.91 -16.32 -8.06
N LEU A 53 11.45 -15.06 -8.09
CA LEU A 53 11.48 -14.18 -6.92
C LEU A 53 10.69 -14.77 -5.73
N TRP A 54 9.53 -15.39 -6.00
CA TRP A 54 8.74 -16.08 -4.98
C TRP A 54 9.38 -17.38 -4.50
N ASP A 55 10.22 -18.03 -5.31
CA ASP A 55 11.00 -19.21 -4.90
C ASP A 55 12.15 -18.87 -3.92
N LEU A 56 12.58 -17.61 -3.87
CA LEU A 56 13.55 -17.14 -2.88
C LEU A 56 12.95 -16.99 -1.48
N ALA A 57 11.62 -16.96 -1.36
CA ALA A 57 10.96 -16.76 -0.09
C ALA A 57 11.02 -18.01 0.80
N PRO A 58 11.32 -17.89 2.11
CA PRO A 58 11.36 -19.05 3.00
C PRO A 58 9.99 -19.74 3.08
N LYS A 59 9.99 -21.04 2.78
CA LYS A 59 8.81 -21.92 2.81
C LYS A 59 8.47 -22.43 4.22
N THR A 60 9.45 -22.39 5.11
CA THR A 60 9.32 -22.75 6.52
C THR A 60 9.87 -21.63 7.39
N ILE A 61 9.38 -21.55 8.62
CA ILE A 61 9.93 -20.61 9.61
C ILE A 61 11.38 -21.02 9.88
N PRO A 62 12.37 -20.14 9.61
CA PRO A 62 13.76 -20.49 9.86
C PRO A 62 14.00 -20.67 11.37
N ASN A 63 14.51 -21.84 11.75
CA ASN A 63 14.81 -22.19 13.14
C ASN A 63 16.31 -22.08 13.47
N ASP A 64 17.12 -21.50 12.57
CA ASP A 64 18.56 -21.30 12.77
C ASP A 64 18.83 -19.98 13.49
N PRO A 65 19.19 -20.01 14.79
CA PRO A 65 19.37 -18.80 15.60
C PRO A 65 20.67 -18.06 15.28
N ILE A 66 21.62 -18.68 14.56
CA ILE A 66 22.88 -18.04 14.17
C ILE A 66 22.66 -17.26 12.87
N LYS A 67 21.92 -17.84 11.91
CA LYS A 67 21.61 -17.22 10.63
C LYS A 67 20.45 -16.22 10.71
N PHE A 68 19.53 -16.43 11.65
CA PHE A 68 18.39 -15.55 11.92
C PHE A 68 18.39 -15.14 13.40
N PRO A 69 19.38 -14.33 13.83
CA PRO A 69 19.59 -14.00 15.25
C PRO A 69 18.46 -13.15 15.86
N PHE A 70 17.58 -12.60 15.03
CA PHE A 70 16.40 -11.86 15.45
C PHE A 70 15.14 -12.60 15.03
N LYS A 71 14.17 -12.76 15.94
CA LYS A 71 12.80 -13.24 15.65
C LYS A 71 11.98 -12.19 14.85
N THR A 72 12.59 -11.54 13.88
CA THR A 72 11.95 -10.50 13.04
C THR A 72 11.41 -11.06 11.74
N TYR A 73 11.65 -12.35 11.44
CA TYR A 73 11.00 -13.02 10.33
C TYR A 73 9.53 -13.26 10.67
N ASN A 74 8.66 -12.48 10.01
CA ASN A 74 7.24 -12.78 9.95
C ASN A 74 7.01 -13.77 8.79
N PRO A 75 6.42 -14.95 9.05
CA PRO A 75 6.08 -15.88 7.99
C PRO A 75 5.16 -15.24 6.96
N ILE A 76 5.24 -15.71 5.72
CA ILE A 76 4.34 -15.27 4.66
C ILE A 76 2.93 -15.70 5.00
N GLN A 77 2.01 -14.74 4.99
CA GLN A 77 0.59 -14.94 5.26
C GLN A 77 -0.21 -14.02 4.34
N ARG A 78 -1.44 -14.42 4.00
CA ARG A 78 -2.38 -13.50 3.36
C ARG A 78 -3.09 -12.71 4.44
N ARG A 79 -3.34 -11.43 4.16
CA ARG A 79 -4.05 -10.52 5.05
C ARG A 79 -5.05 -9.74 4.22
N MET A 80 -6.26 -9.57 4.74
CA MET A 80 -7.22 -8.64 4.15
C MET A 80 -6.68 -7.22 4.28
N MET A 81 -6.42 -6.57 3.15
CA MET A 81 -6.07 -5.16 3.14
C MET A 81 -7.34 -4.34 3.32
N ARG A 82 -7.41 -3.56 4.40
CA ARG A 82 -8.55 -2.67 4.71
C ARG A 82 -8.03 -1.27 4.98
N ASP A 83 -8.75 -0.28 4.51
CA ASP A 83 -8.60 1.10 4.92
C ASP A 83 -9.69 1.48 5.93
N ILE A 84 -9.52 2.62 6.60
CA ILE A 84 -10.57 3.19 7.44
C ILE A 84 -11.71 3.72 6.57
N ASP A 85 -12.95 3.72 7.08
CA ASP A 85 -14.01 4.53 6.47
C ASP A 85 -13.90 5.99 6.97
N PRO A 86 -13.40 6.92 6.16
CA PRO A 86 -13.21 8.30 6.61
C PRO A 86 -14.52 9.03 6.84
N MET A 87 -15.65 8.52 6.34
CA MET A 87 -16.97 9.14 6.52
C MET A 87 -17.66 8.68 7.81
N SER A 88 -17.12 7.68 8.49
CA SER A 88 -17.70 7.13 9.73
C SER A 88 -17.61 8.09 10.92
N ILE A 89 -16.66 9.04 10.88
CA ILE A 89 -16.45 10.02 11.95
C ILE A 89 -16.50 11.44 11.36
N LYS A 90 -17.55 12.19 11.69
CA LYS A 90 -17.73 13.58 11.19
C LYS A 90 -16.81 14.59 11.87
N SER A 91 -16.48 14.35 13.14
CA SER A 91 -15.60 15.19 13.96
C SER A 91 -15.09 14.39 15.14
N TRP A 92 -13.91 14.74 15.65
CA TRP A 92 -13.40 14.22 16.91
C TRP A 92 -13.81 15.12 18.07
N SER A 93 -13.93 14.52 19.25
CA SER A 93 -13.98 15.28 20.48
C SER A 93 -12.54 15.54 20.91
N SER A 94 -12.06 16.77 20.71
CA SER A 94 -10.68 17.14 21.05
C SER A 94 -10.43 16.98 22.54
N SER A 95 -9.26 16.44 22.88
CA SER A 95 -8.84 16.20 24.26
C SER A 95 -7.32 16.23 24.39
N ARG A 96 -6.78 15.72 25.50
CA ARG A 96 -5.33 15.51 25.70
C ARG A 96 -4.82 14.24 25.01
N VAL A 97 -5.68 13.54 24.28
CA VAL A 97 -5.37 12.36 23.49
C VAL A 97 -5.73 12.64 22.03
N VAL A 98 -4.78 12.44 21.13
CA VAL A 98 -4.94 12.66 19.69
C VAL A 98 -4.41 11.46 18.90
N LEU A 99 -5.03 11.15 17.76
CA LEU A 99 -4.56 10.12 16.83
C LEU A 99 -3.83 10.77 15.64
N LEU A 100 -2.86 10.05 15.07
CA LEU A 100 -2.14 10.44 13.87
C LEU A 100 -1.65 9.20 13.11
N GLY A 101 -1.24 9.38 11.85
CA GLY A 101 -0.76 8.28 11.01
C GLY A 101 -1.82 7.20 10.79
N ASP A 102 -1.41 5.94 10.68
CA ASP A 102 -2.33 4.82 10.41
C ASP A 102 -3.42 4.66 11.49
N ALA A 103 -3.18 5.10 12.73
CA ALA A 103 -4.19 5.07 13.78
C ALA A 103 -5.38 6.03 13.49
N ALA A 104 -5.14 7.08 12.70
CA ALA A 104 -6.14 8.06 12.31
C ALA A 104 -6.68 7.81 10.90
N HIS A 105 -5.82 7.40 9.96
CA HIS A 105 -6.12 7.41 8.53
C HIS A 105 -5.47 6.27 7.75
N ALA A 106 -5.44 5.06 8.32
CA ALA A 106 -5.02 3.86 7.60
C ALA A 106 -5.67 3.79 6.20
N MET A 107 -4.85 3.74 5.17
CA MET A 107 -5.24 3.82 3.77
C MET A 107 -4.56 2.76 2.93
N SER A 108 -5.05 2.55 1.70
CA SER A 108 -4.33 1.72 0.73
C SER A 108 -2.93 2.29 0.42
N PRO A 109 -1.87 1.45 0.38
CA PRO A 109 -0.51 1.89 0.12
C PRO A 109 -0.26 2.25 -1.36
N ILE A 110 -1.25 2.05 -2.26
CA ILE A 110 -1.06 2.15 -3.73
C ILE A 110 -0.51 3.51 -4.20
N LEU A 111 -0.80 4.59 -3.48
CA LEU A 111 -0.32 5.94 -3.80
C LEU A 111 0.88 6.39 -2.95
N GLY A 112 1.30 5.58 -1.98
CA GLY A 112 2.40 5.95 -1.06
C GLY A 112 2.10 7.17 -0.18
N LEU A 113 0.84 7.52 0.05
CA LEU A 113 0.45 8.75 0.75
C LEU A 113 0.45 8.63 2.28
N GLY A 114 0.33 7.41 2.85
CA GLY A 114 0.20 7.22 4.29
C GLY A 114 1.37 7.79 5.09
N ALA A 115 2.60 7.43 4.69
CA ALA A 115 3.82 7.94 5.35
C ALA A 115 3.99 9.45 5.19
N ASN A 116 3.71 10.00 4.01
CA ASN A 116 3.78 11.44 3.77
C ASN A 116 2.78 12.20 4.66
N ASN A 117 1.56 11.68 4.79
CA ASN A 117 0.56 12.24 5.68
C ASN A 117 0.99 12.15 7.15
N ALA A 118 1.53 11.01 7.60
CA ALA A 118 2.03 10.85 8.97
C ALA A 118 3.18 11.81 9.31
N ILE A 119 4.11 12.05 8.38
CA ILE A 119 5.18 13.04 8.57
C ILE A 119 4.60 14.45 8.67
N GLN A 120 3.64 14.80 7.79
CA GLN A 120 2.97 16.10 7.84
C GLN A 120 2.14 16.29 9.12
N ASP A 121 1.53 15.22 9.63
CA ASP A 121 0.81 15.22 10.89
C ASP A 121 1.75 15.51 12.05
N ALA A 122 2.92 14.88 12.09
CA ALA A 122 3.92 15.09 13.12
C ALA A 122 4.39 16.55 13.18
N ASP A 123 4.64 17.17 12.03
CA ASP A 123 4.98 18.60 11.94
C ASP A 123 3.85 19.49 12.48
N LYS A 124 2.63 19.36 11.94
CA LYS A 124 1.50 20.20 12.35
C LYS A 124 1.10 20.00 13.81
N LEU A 125 1.09 18.77 14.29
CA LEU A 125 0.79 18.47 15.68
C LEU A 125 1.87 19.06 16.60
N SER A 126 3.14 19.01 16.21
CA SER A 126 4.21 19.63 17.02
C SER A 126 4.01 21.15 17.15
N GLN A 127 3.62 21.83 16.07
CA GLN A 127 3.33 23.26 16.09
C GLN A 127 2.10 23.60 16.94
N ALA A 128 1.07 22.74 16.93
CA ALA A 128 -0.10 22.89 17.79
C ALA A 128 0.25 22.70 19.27
N LEU A 129 1.09 21.70 19.59
CA LEU A 129 1.57 21.43 20.95
C LEU A 129 2.44 22.57 21.50
N LEU A 130 3.20 23.28 20.68
CA LEU A 130 3.96 24.47 21.13
C LEU A 130 3.06 25.64 21.57
N LYS A 131 1.83 25.70 21.08
CA LYS A 131 0.84 26.73 21.43
C LYS A 131 -0.14 26.28 22.51
N TYR A 132 -0.02 25.05 22.96
CA TYR A 132 -0.91 24.42 23.92
C TYR A 132 -0.81 25.09 25.31
N THR A 133 -1.95 25.31 25.94
CA THR A 133 -2.04 25.59 27.38
C THR A 133 -3.14 24.74 28.00
N ASP A 134 -3.09 24.53 29.32
CA ASP A 134 -4.09 23.71 30.02
C ASP A 134 -5.53 24.21 29.82
N ASP A 135 -5.70 25.52 29.64
CA ASP A 135 -6.99 26.19 29.45
C ASP A 135 -7.39 26.34 27.96
N ASN A 136 -6.48 26.05 27.03
CA ASN A 136 -6.73 26.26 25.60
C ASN A 136 -6.18 25.13 24.72
N ILE A 137 -7.08 24.25 24.30
CA ILE A 137 -6.79 23.12 23.39
C ILE A 137 -7.18 23.39 21.94
N SER A 138 -7.65 24.60 21.60
CA SER A 138 -8.17 24.93 20.26
C SER A 138 -7.19 24.67 19.13
N PHE A 139 -5.88 24.77 19.38
CA PHE A 139 -4.85 24.46 18.39
C PHE A 139 -4.79 22.97 18.04
N ILE A 140 -5.11 22.08 19.00
CA ILE A 140 -5.22 20.65 18.75
C ILE A 140 -6.49 20.36 17.94
N GLU A 141 -7.60 21.00 18.27
CA GLU A 141 -8.85 20.89 17.50
C GLU A 141 -8.65 21.36 16.05
N GLU A 142 -7.94 22.46 15.83
CA GLU A 142 -7.61 22.95 14.49
C GLU A 142 -6.77 21.94 13.70
N TYR A 143 -5.75 21.36 14.33
CA TYR A 143 -4.96 20.28 13.75
C TYR A 143 -5.83 19.07 13.38
N GLU A 144 -6.67 18.58 14.30
CA GLU A 144 -7.54 17.42 14.08
C GLU A 144 -8.48 17.67 12.89
N LYS A 145 -9.09 18.85 12.82
CA LYS A 145 -10.00 19.23 11.73
C LYS A 145 -9.29 19.30 10.39
N GLU A 146 -8.09 19.87 10.33
CA GLU A 146 -7.29 19.90 9.12
C GLU A 146 -6.88 18.50 8.67
N MET A 147 -6.33 17.71 9.60
CA MET A 147 -5.84 16.36 9.35
C MET A 147 -6.98 15.46 8.86
N LEU A 148 -8.14 15.50 9.50
CA LEU A 148 -9.31 14.73 9.06
C LEU A 148 -9.72 15.10 7.64
N LYS A 149 -9.78 16.39 7.30
CA LYS A 149 -10.17 16.84 5.96
C LYS A 149 -9.20 16.35 4.89
N ARG A 150 -7.89 16.55 5.11
CA ARG A 150 -6.84 16.16 4.16
C ARG A 150 -6.79 14.64 3.99
N THR A 151 -6.66 13.91 5.09
CA THR A 151 -6.39 12.47 5.07
C THR A 151 -7.61 11.68 4.62
N SER A 152 -8.83 12.13 4.93
CA SER A 152 -10.07 11.53 4.40
C SER A 152 -10.11 11.55 2.87
N ALA A 153 -9.68 12.66 2.26
CA ALA A 153 -9.61 12.77 0.80
C ALA A 153 -8.57 11.80 0.23
N ASP A 154 -7.42 11.65 0.88
CA ASP A 154 -6.35 10.75 0.45
C ASP A 154 -6.70 9.26 0.64
N VAL A 155 -7.42 8.90 1.71
CA VAL A 155 -7.98 7.55 1.91
C VAL A 155 -8.91 7.21 0.74
N LEU A 156 -9.90 8.07 0.45
CA LEU A 156 -10.86 7.85 -0.64
C LEU A 156 -10.19 7.80 -2.01
N LYS A 157 -9.19 8.66 -2.25
CA LYS A 157 -8.41 8.67 -3.48
C LYS A 157 -7.63 7.37 -3.64
N SER A 158 -6.94 6.92 -2.60
CA SER A 158 -6.15 5.68 -2.60
C SER A 158 -7.05 4.46 -2.80
N ARG A 159 -8.21 4.42 -2.15
CA ARG A 159 -9.25 3.39 -2.35
C ARG A 159 -9.70 3.32 -3.81
N ASN A 160 -10.08 4.45 -4.39
CA ASN A 160 -10.55 4.52 -5.78
C ASN A 160 -9.48 4.04 -6.77
N VAL A 161 -8.22 4.44 -6.57
CA VAL A 161 -7.10 3.98 -7.40
C VAL A 161 -6.90 2.47 -7.23
N THR A 162 -6.93 1.96 -6.01
CA THR A 162 -6.80 0.51 -5.73
C THR A 162 -7.84 -0.30 -6.48
N PHE A 163 -9.11 0.10 -6.43
CA PHE A 163 -10.15 -0.61 -7.17
C PHE A 163 -9.90 -0.55 -8.68
N LYS A 164 -9.61 0.62 -9.24
CA LYS A 164 -9.36 0.78 -10.68
C LYS A 164 -8.16 -0.02 -11.17
N THR A 165 -7.11 -0.17 -10.37
CA THR A 165 -5.91 -0.93 -10.74
C THR A 165 -6.07 -2.43 -10.52
N SER A 166 -6.93 -2.84 -9.57
CA SER A 166 -7.15 -4.26 -9.24
C SER A 166 -8.25 -4.90 -10.08
N THR A 167 -9.16 -4.11 -10.66
CA THR A 167 -10.19 -4.61 -11.58
C THR A 167 -9.58 -5.00 -12.93
N PRO A 168 -9.81 -6.23 -13.43
CA PRO A 168 -9.37 -6.62 -14.76
C PRO A 168 -9.91 -5.69 -15.84
N LEU A 169 -9.05 -5.29 -16.76
CA LEU A 169 -9.44 -4.50 -17.93
C LEU A 169 -9.82 -5.43 -19.07
N GLY A 170 -10.90 -5.11 -19.78
CA GLY A 170 -11.20 -5.73 -21.07
C GLY A 170 -10.15 -5.38 -22.13
N PRO A 171 -10.18 -6.03 -23.31
CA PRO A 171 -9.18 -5.85 -24.37
C PRO A 171 -8.94 -4.38 -24.75
N PHE A 172 -10.01 -3.59 -24.83
CA PHE A 172 -9.92 -2.17 -25.14
C PHE A 172 -9.27 -1.34 -24.01
N GLY A 173 -9.56 -1.68 -22.76
CA GLY A 173 -8.96 -1.04 -21.59
C GLY A 173 -7.45 -1.28 -21.50
N VAL A 174 -6.99 -2.49 -21.87
CA VAL A 174 -5.56 -2.81 -21.97
C VAL A 174 -4.87 -1.91 -23.00
N ILE A 175 -5.46 -1.75 -24.19
CA ILE A 175 -4.91 -0.88 -25.24
C ILE A 175 -4.79 0.57 -24.73
N ILE A 176 -5.83 1.11 -24.09
CA ILE A 176 -5.81 2.47 -23.55
C ILE A 176 -4.71 2.62 -22.50
N ARG A 177 -4.66 1.72 -21.51
CA ARG A 177 -3.67 1.75 -20.43
C ARG A 177 -2.26 1.73 -20.99
N ASP A 178 -1.98 0.82 -21.92
CA ASP A 178 -0.63 0.66 -22.47
C ASP A 178 -0.19 1.88 -23.28
N ASN A 179 -1.10 2.54 -23.98
CA ASN A 179 -0.81 3.81 -24.65
C ASN A 179 -0.56 4.96 -23.66
N ILE A 180 -1.35 5.07 -22.59
CA ILE A 180 -1.11 6.06 -21.52
C ILE A 180 0.27 5.84 -20.89
N LEU A 181 0.63 4.60 -20.57
CA LEU A 181 1.95 4.28 -20.00
C LEU A 181 3.09 4.64 -20.95
N LYS A 182 2.93 4.42 -22.25
CA LYS A 182 3.93 4.85 -23.26
C LYS A 182 4.09 6.37 -23.28
N VAL A 183 2.99 7.12 -23.25
CA VAL A 183 3.03 8.60 -23.20
C VAL A 183 3.72 9.09 -21.94
N ILE A 184 3.37 8.53 -20.78
CA ILE A 184 4.03 8.84 -19.50
C ILE A 184 5.54 8.57 -19.59
N ASN A 185 5.95 7.42 -20.15
CA ASN A 185 7.36 7.08 -20.33
C ASN A 185 8.10 8.10 -21.21
N VAL A 186 7.48 8.55 -22.32
CA VAL A 186 8.06 9.60 -23.17
C VAL A 186 8.24 10.90 -22.40
N MET A 187 7.22 11.31 -21.63
CA MET A 187 7.31 12.52 -20.82
C MET A 187 8.40 12.43 -19.76
N ILE A 188 8.49 11.32 -19.03
CA ILE A 188 9.55 11.09 -18.01
C ILE A 188 10.94 11.18 -18.66
N ASN A 189 11.13 10.53 -19.81
CA ASN A 189 12.41 10.58 -20.53
C ASN A 189 12.73 12.00 -21.01
N PHE A 190 11.73 12.76 -21.44
CA PHE A 190 11.90 14.16 -21.82
C PHE A 190 12.31 15.04 -20.63
N TYR A 191 11.64 14.90 -19.48
CA TYR A 191 12.01 15.63 -18.26
C TYR A 191 13.43 15.26 -17.81
N SER A 192 13.78 13.98 -17.81
CA SER A 192 15.14 13.54 -17.48
C SER A 192 16.18 14.12 -18.44
N PHE A 193 15.88 14.21 -19.73
CA PHE A 193 16.74 14.84 -20.72
C PHE A 193 16.89 16.36 -20.47
N ALA A 194 15.79 17.07 -20.20
CA ALA A 194 15.79 18.49 -19.91
C ALA A 194 16.57 18.82 -18.62
N ASP A 195 16.37 18.04 -17.55
CA ASP A 195 17.13 18.19 -16.30
C ASP A 195 18.63 17.96 -16.53
N ASN A 196 19.00 16.97 -17.35
CA ASN A 196 20.40 16.76 -17.74
C ASN A 196 20.98 17.95 -18.53
N LEU A 197 20.19 18.67 -19.32
CA LEU A 197 20.65 19.87 -20.05
C LEU A 197 20.81 21.09 -19.13
N ILE A 198 19.94 21.23 -18.12
CA ILE A 198 19.92 22.39 -17.22
C ILE A 198 20.99 22.26 -16.12
N PHE A 199 21.19 21.07 -15.57
CA PHE A 199 22.00 20.86 -14.37
C PHE A 199 23.37 20.20 -14.60
N LYS A 200 23.78 19.94 -15.86
CA LYS A 200 25.14 19.47 -16.21
C LYS A 200 26.07 20.57 -16.76
N ASN A 201 25.69 21.84 -16.71
CA ASN A 201 26.60 22.97 -16.95
C ASN A 201 27.02 23.61 -15.64
#